data_AF-A0A2N5RYJ6-F1
#
_entry.id   AF-A0A2N5RYJ6-F1
#
_cell.length_a   1.000
_cell.length_b   1.000
_cell.length_c   1.000
_cell.angle_alpha   90.00
_cell.angle_beta   90.00
_cell.angle_gamma   90.00
#
_symmetry.space_group_name_H-M   'P 1'
#
loop_
_entity.id
_entity.type
_entity.pdbx_description
1 polymer ?
#
loop_
_entity_poly.entity_id
_entity_poly.type
_entity_poly.pdbx_seq_one_letter_code
_entity_poly.pdbx_strand_id
1 'polypeptide(L)'
;MYTILTYPRLDLMWSDPDDVEGGAWSVSPRGAGWLFGSSVASEFNHINSLSLIARAHQLVQEGYKYMFPPENNLVTVWSAPNYCYRCGNVASVISQSNSHPT
;
A
#
# COMPACT_ATOMS: atom_id res chain seq x y z
N MET A 1 -26.79 13.43 6.06
CA MET A 1 -25.69 12.54 6.50
C MET A 1 -25.11 11.84 5.27
N TYR A 2 -24.49 12.57 4.34
CA TYR A 2 -23.78 11.98 3.18
C TYR A 2 -22.82 13.04 2.64
N THR A 3 -21.58 13.01 3.09
CA THR A 3 -20.49 13.62 2.33
C THR A 3 -19.25 12.81 2.66
N ILE A 4 -19.12 11.65 2.01
CA ILE A 4 -17.81 11.04 1.83
C ILE A 4 -17.11 12.00 0.88
N LEU A 5 -16.34 12.90 1.48
CA LEU A 5 -15.60 13.89 0.74
C LEU A 5 -14.53 13.16 -0.05
N THR A 6 -14.66 13.17 -1.38
CA THR A 6 -13.61 12.81 -2.32
C THR A 6 -12.50 13.86 -2.26
N TYR A 7 -11.75 13.86 -1.15
CA TYR A 7 -10.55 14.66 -1.03
C TYR A 7 -9.35 13.76 -1.33
N PRO A 8 -8.42 14.16 -2.23
CA PRO A 8 -7.19 13.40 -2.52
C PRO A 8 -6.38 13.03 -1.26
N ARG A 9 -6.50 13.83 -0.20
CA ARG A 9 -5.88 13.56 1.11
C ARG A 9 -6.47 12.34 1.81
N LEU A 10 -7.77 12.07 1.63
CA LEU A 10 -8.44 10.90 2.18
C LEU A 10 -7.89 9.63 1.52
N ASP A 11 -7.82 9.62 0.18
CA ASP A 11 -7.38 8.47 -0.58
C ASP A 11 -5.90 8.15 -0.31
N LEU A 12 -5.06 9.17 -0.13
CA LEU A 12 -3.65 8.98 0.26
C LEU A 12 -3.49 8.28 1.62
N MET A 13 -4.43 8.50 2.55
CA MET A 13 -4.36 7.97 3.91
C MET A 13 -5.08 6.65 4.11
N TRP A 14 -6.13 6.37 3.33
CA TRP A 14 -7.09 5.28 3.61
C TRP A 14 -7.22 4.24 2.51
N SER A 15 -6.67 4.48 1.31
CA SER A 15 -6.71 3.47 0.26
C SER A 15 -5.77 2.31 0.54
N ASP A 16 -6.15 1.12 0.10
CA ASP A 16 -5.44 -0.13 0.34
C ASP A 16 -5.20 -0.91 -0.96
N PRO A 17 -4.00 -1.47 -1.17
CA PRO A 17 -3.78 -2.43 -2.24
C PRO A 17 -4.53 -3.74 -1.95
N ASP A 18 -5.17 -4.32 -2.96
CA ASP A 18 -5.84 -5.62 -2.87
C ASP A 18 -5.91 -6.31 -4.24
N ASP A 19 -6.15 -7.62 -4.25
CA ASP A 19 -6.33 -8.40 -5.48
C ASP A 19 -7.75 -8.18 -6.06
N VAL A 20 -7.95 -6.98 -6.61
CA VAL A 20 -9.18 -6.56 -7.29
C VAL A 20 -9.24 -7.15 -8.69
N GLU A 21 -10.42 -7.64 -9.10
CA GLU A 21 -10.66 -8.15 -10.46
C GLU A 21 -10.26 -7.11 -11.53
N GLY A 22 -9.48 -7.54 -12.52
CA GLY A 22 -8.94 -6.66 -13.56
C GLY A 22 -7.87 -5.66 -13.07
N GLY A 23 -7.42 -5.76 -11.82
CA GLY A 23 -6.43 -4.85 -11.22
C GLY A 23 -6.94 -3.44 -10.95
N ALA A 24 -8.26 -3.21 -11.07
CA ALA A 24 -8.86 -1.88 -11.07
C ALA A 24 -9.13 -1.33 -9.65
N TRP A 25 -9.92 -0.27 -9.58
CA TRP A 25 -10.43 0.29 -8.32
C TRP A 25 -11.66 -0.48 -7.82
N SER A 26 -11.81 -0.60 -6.50
CA SER A 26 -13.02 -1.12 -5.86
C SER A 26 -13.33 -0.35 -4.57
N VAL A 27 -14.57 -0.45 -4.10
CA VAL A 27 -15.02 0.26 -2.89
C VAL A 27 -14.33 -0.33 -1.67
N SER A 28 -13.74 0.55 -0.84
CA SER A 28 -13.10 0.13 0.41
C SER A 28 -14.13 -0.33 1.44
N PRO A 29 -13.97 -1.54 2.02
CA PRO A 29 -14.82 -1.99 3.12
C PRO A 29 -14.58 -1.20 4.42
N ARG A 30 -13.55 -0.33 4.47
CA ARG A 30 -13.28 0.54 5.63
C ARG A 30 -14.22 1.74 5.73
N GLY A 31 -15.00 2.01 4.69
CA GLY A 31 -15.86 3.19 4.61
C GLY A 31 -15.13 4.50 4.29
N ALA A 32 -13.84 4.43 3.96
CA ALA A 32 -13.01 5.54 3.50
C ALA A 32 -11.92 5.03 2.53
N GLY A 33 -11.54 5.87 1.56
CA GLY A 33 -10.60 5.51 0.51
C GLY A 33 -11.14 4.45 -0.46
N TRP A 34 -10.24 3.85 -1.22
CA TRP A 34 -10.54 2.82 -2.22
C TRP A 34 -9.62 1.62 -2.08
N LEU A 35 -10.08 0.46 -2.53
CA LEU A 35 -9.17 -0.63 -2.89
C LEU A 35 -8.61 -0.36 -4.28
N PHE A 36 -7.33 -0.65 -4.49
CA PHE A 36 -6.69 -0.53 -5.79
C PHE A 36 -5.86 -1.77 -6.12
N GLY A 37 -5.99 -2.25 -7.34
CA GLY A 37 -5.25 -3.42 -7.81
C GLY A 37 -3.94 -3.08 -8.55
N SER A 38 -3.39 -4.10 -9.18
CA SER A 38 -2.08 -4.08 -9.84
C SER A 38 -1.97 -3.08 -10.99
N SER A 39 -3.02 -2.92 -11.80
CA SER A 39 -3.00 -2.02 -12.97
C SER A 39 -2.93 -0.57 -12.52
N VAL A 40 -3.70 -0.20 -11.50
CA VAL A 40 -3.66 1.14 -10.88
C VAL A 40 -2.29 1.46 -10.30
N ALA A 41 -1.70 0.54 -9.52
CA ALA A 41 -0.39 0.74 -8.93
C ALA A 41 0.72 0.90 -9.99
N SER A 42 0.66 0.08 -11.04
CA SER A 42 1.65 0.09 -12.13
C SER A 42 1.54 1.34 -13.00
N GLU A 43 0.32 1.77 -13.31
CA GLU A 43 0.08 3.02 -14.05
C GLU A 43 0.54 4.23 -13.25
N PHE A 44 0.23 4.30 -11.95
CA PHE A 44 0.71 5.37 -11.07
C PHE A 44 2.23 5.47 -11.06
N ASN A 45 2.92 4.33 -10.91
CA ASN A 45 4.38 4.28 -10.96
C ASN A 45 4.92 4.73 -12.32
N HIS A 46 4.33 4.26 -13.41
CA HIS A 46 4.75 4.62 -14.77
C HIS A 46 4.62 6.12 -15.04
N ILE A 47 3.45 6.71 -14.77
CA ILE A 47 3.17 8.13 -15.01
C ILE A 47 4.12 9.03 -14.19
N ASN A 48 4.46 8.61 -12.97
CA ASN A 48 5.30 9.41 -12.06
C ASN A 48 6.78 9.03 -12.10
N SER A 49 7.20 8.14 -13.03
CA SER A 49 8.57 7.64 -13.12
C SER A 49 9.10 7.05 -11.79
N LEU A 50 8.23 6.36 -11.05
CA LEU A 50 8.56 5.69 -9.79
C LEU A 50 8.83 4.20 -10.04
N SER A 51 9.77 3.64 -9.27
CA SER A 51 10.03 2.20 -9.27
C SER A 51 9.26 1.44 -8.18
N LEU A 52 8.83 2.13 -7.13
CA LEU A 52 8.23 1.50 -5.95
C LEU A 52 7.30 2.47 -5.20
N ILE A 53 6.11 1.99 -4.85
CA ILE A 53 5.25 2.60 -3.83
C ILE A 53 5.59 1.95 -2.49
N ALA A 54 6.13 2.72 -1.54
CA ALA A 54 6.31 2.27 -0.16
C ALA A 54 5.22 2.86 0.74
N ARG A 55 4.46 2.00 1.43
CA ARG A 55 3.32 2.41 2.24
C ARG A 55 3.13 1.55 3.51
N ALA A 56 2.19 1.92 4.37
CA ALA A 56 1.92 1.23 5.64
C ALA A 56 0.43 0.82 5.78
N HIS A 57 -0.25 1.20 6.88
CA HIS A 57 -1.70 1.11 7.13
C HIS A 57 -2.30 -0.31 7.28
N GLN A 58 -1.92 -1.30 6.47
CA GLN A 58 -2.35 -2.69 6.63
C GLN A 58 -1.36 -3.47 7.50
N LEU A 59 -1.88 -4.17 8.51
CA LEU A 59 -1.09 -5.11 9.30
C LEU A 59 -0.58 -6.25 8.41
N VAL A 60 0.72 -6.49 8.45
CA VAL A 60 1.41 -7.60 7.78
C VAL A 60 2.17 -8.41 8.84
N GLN A 61 1.97 -9.73 8.86
CA GLN A 61 2.47 -10.59 9.94
C GLN A 61 3.99 -10.64 9.97
N GLU A 62 4.60 -10.65 8.79
CA GLU A 62 6.04 -10.70 8.55
C GLU A 62 6.70 -9.31 8.64
N GLY A 63 5.93 -8.27 9.01
CA GLY A 63 6.40 -6.90 9.14
C GLY A 63 6.54 -6.17 7.80
N TYR A 64 6.62 -6.85 6.67
CA TYR A 64 6.49 -6.25 5.34
C TYR A 64 5.88 -7.23 4.32
N LYS A 65 5.31 -6.72 3.23
CA LYS A 65 4.77 -7.52 2.13
C LYS A 65 4.87 -6.76 0.80
N TYR A 66 5.46 -7.40 -0.21
CA TYR A 66 5.32 -6.94 -1.60
C TYR A 66 3.98 -7.42 -2.17
N MET A 67 3.34 -6.58 -2.96
CA MET A 67 2.06 -6.84 -3.60
C MET A 67 2.24 -6.94 -5.12
N PHE A 68 1.30 -7.62 -5.78
CA PHE A 68 1.22 -7.76 -7.23
C PHE A 68 2.47 -8.40 -7.87
N PRO A 69 2.74 -9.69 -7.63
CA PRO A 69 3.70 -10.44 -8.43
C PRO A 69 3.22 -10.55 -9.89
N PRO A 70 4.13 -10.52 -10.89
CA PRO A 70 5.59 -10.50 -10.74
C PRO A 70 6.22 -9.12 -10.53
N GLU A 71 5.48 -8.03 -10.74
CA GLU A 71 6.04 -6.66 -10.77
C GLU A 71 6.63 -6.24 -9.43
N ASN A 72 5.99 -6.62 -8.30
CA ASN A 72 6.44 -6.30 -6.94
C ASN A 72 6.79 -4.80 -6.74
N ASN A 73 6.07 -3.91 -7.42
CA ASN A 73 6.32 -2.46 -7.44
C ASN A 73 5.54 -1.70 -6.36
N LEU A 74 4.99 -2.41 -5.38
CA LEU A 74 4.37 -1.88 -4.17
C LEU A 74 4.76 -2.71 -2.95
N VAL A 75 5.16 -2.04 -1.88
CA VAL A 75 5.48 -2.66 -0.59
C VAL A 75 4.69 -2.03 0.56
N THR A 76 4.10 -2.89 1.38
CA THR A 76 3.55 -2.52 2.69
C THR A 76 4.59 -2.81 3.77
N VAL A 77 4.90 -1.83 4.61
CA VAL A 77 5.86 -1.91 5.72
C VAL A 77 5.11 -1.62 7.02
N TRP A 78 5.38 -2.44 8.05
CA TRP A 78 4.77 -2.34 9.36
C TRP A 78 5.83 -2.37 10.45
N SER A 79 5.81 -1.37 11.34
CA SER A 79 6.89 -1.17 12.33
C SER A 79 6.44 -1.33 13.80
N ALA A 80 5.20 -1.73 14.06
CA ALA A 80 4.69 -1.98 15.42
C ALA A 80 4.61 -3.49 15.72
N PRO A 81 5.59 -4.10 16.40
CA PRO A 81 5.58 -5.54 16.66
C PRO A 81 4.49 -5.89 17.68
N ASN A 82 3.97 -7.11 17.60
CA ASN A 82 2.88 -7.61 18.42
C ASN A 82 1.75 -6.58 18.57
N TYR A 83 1.22 -6.14 17.43
CA TYR A 83 0.24 -5.06 17.36
C TYR A 83 -0.93 -5.31 18.33
N CYS A 84 -1.32 -4.25 19.04
CA CYS A 84 -2.29 -4.27 20.13
C CYS A 84 -2.04 -5.36 21.19
N TYR A 85 -0.79 -5.79 21.38
CA TYR A 85 -0.35 -6.88 22.26
C TYR A 85 -0.99 -8.24 21.99
N ARG A 86 -1.53 -8.44 20.79
CA ARG A 86 -2.37 -9.60 20.46
C ARG A 86 -2.08 -10.23 19.12
N CYS A 87 -1.57 -9.48 18.15
CA CYS A 87 -1.47 -9.94 16.78
C CYS A 87 -0.26 -10.85 16.51
N GLY A 88 0.77 -10.81 17.37
CA GLY A 88 1.97 -11.66 17.20
C GLY A 88 2.86 -11.33 15.99
N ASN A 89 2.55 -10.29 15.24
CA ASN A 89 3.33 -9.88 14.06
C ASN A 89 4.72 -9.37 14.44
N VAL A 90 5.67 -9.48 13.51
CA VAL A 90 6.97 -8.81 13.61
C VAL A 90 6.89 -7.39 13.05
N ALA A 91 7.94 -6.61 13.30
CA ALA A 91 8.13 -5.27 12.77
C ALA A 91 9.30 -5.24 11.79
N SER A 92 9.23 -4.35 10.81
CA SER A 92 10.31 -4.12 9.85
C SER A 92 10.60 -2.63 9.67
N VAL A 93 11.77 -2.36 9.09
CA VAL A 93 12.24 -1.05 8.64
C VAL A 93 12.79 -1.22 7.23
N ILE A 94 12.43 -0.32 6.31
CA ILE A 94 13.01 -0.27 4.98
C ILE A 94 14.27 0.60 4.99
N SER A 95 15.39 0.04 4.56
CA SER A 95 16.65 0.77 4.36
C SER A 95 16.88 0.96 2.86
N GLN A 96 17.04 2.21 2.42
CA GLN A 96 17.41 2.54 1.05
C GLN A 96 18.82 3.13 1.04
N SER A 97 19.71 2.52 0.26
CA SER A 97 21.03 3.09 -0.04
C SER A 97 20.98 3.73 -1.43
N ASN A 98 21.45 4.96 -1.55
CA ASN A 98 21.63 5.59 -2.85
C ASN A 98 22.79 4.92 -3.59
N SER A 99 22.50 4.06 -4.55
CA SER A 99 23.46 3.76 -5.60
C SER A 99 23.25 4.78 -6.71
N HIS A 100 23.97 5.90 -6.67
CA HIS A 100 24.23 6.64 -7.90
C HIS A 100 24.99 5.71 -8.85
N PRO A 101 24.49 5.45 -10.07
CA PRO A 101 25.35 4.90 -11.10
C PRO A 101 26.36 6.00 -11.45
N THR A 102 27.63 5.79 -11.12
CA THR A 102 28.75 6.54 -11.72
C THR A 102 28.91 6.17 -13.18
#